data_AF-A0A895YE02-F1
#
_entry.id   AF-A0A895YE02-F1
#
_cell.length_a   1.000
_cell.length_b   1.000
_cell.length_c   1.000
_cell.angle_alpha   90.00
_cell.angle_beta   90.00
_cell.angle_gamma   90.00
#
_symmetry.space_group_name_H-M   'P 1'
#
loop_
_entity.id
_entity.type
_entity.pdbx_description
1 polymer ?
#
loop_
_entity_poly.entity_id
_entity_poly.type
_entity_poly.pdbx_seq_one_letter_code
_entity_poly.pdbx_strand_id
1 'polypeptide(L)'
;MVNWRGGVARVGVDLAVGAVAALVAGSVMVVVAAAGLALLGADRYGAIGELTVGAVLLAVSGAAELSTTADGAPVTGQGMVRFRPLGVAVTGAVALGSVLAGAARWRSASLPRWTIRATAAVIVVAVVAGTVSATGVANTTVTINQVAPGEELLIDLGWPPLRTAVGAGLWAGATLVLWWLLSQRLPGPAGAVRLRAAVRPAVRALVVAAGAGTGLVVVGAAALAGADGAGAALLAAPTVVLALTTIGLGARWSISLDGPLGALIQARWPELGDEQPWGLSRLTTELGTVGWLLPVATAAVVLGTVGWLAARRRRGSASGPAARIGRVAVLRESARLAGALAVALPAATVLAHAGLQLAVAVFGSTVPMLVVDLRSGLWGVAAAGLVGGAAAGLIGQVLVELVRRARRSRLRILEADDGAGADERGADVRG
;
A
#
# COMPACT_ATOMS: atom_id res chain seq x y z
N MET A 1 -5.94 -23.28 43.15
CA MET A 1 -7.13 -23.27 42.28
C MET A 1 -6.93 -22.25 41.16
N VAL A 2 -6.66 -22.71 39.94
CA VAL A 2 -6.49 -21.86 38.75
C VAL A 2 -7.86 -21.31 38.37
N ASN A 3 -8.01 -19.98 38.32
CA ASN A 3 -9.27 -19.30 38.04
C ASN A 3 -9.65 -19.43 36.55
N TRP A 4 -10.19 -20.60 36.19
CA TRP A 4 -10.53 -21.01 34.82
C TRP A 4 -11.59 -20.09 34.18
N ARG A 5 -12.59 -19.66 34.97
CA ARG A 5 -13.64 -18.72 34.52
C ARG A 5 -13.08 -17.36 34.12
N GLY A 6 -12.08 -16.86 34.86
CA GLY A 6 -11.39 -15.62 34.53
C GLY A 6 -10.52 -15.71 33.27
N GLY A 7 -10.11 -16.91 32.85
CA GLY A 7 -9.36 -17.14 31.60
C GLY A 7 -10.26 -17.06 30.37
N VAL A 8 -11.39 -17.78 30.39
CA VAL A 8 -12.34 -17.84 29.27
C VAL A 8 -12.94 -16.47 28.94
N ALA A 9 -13.35 -15.70 29.95
CA ALA A 9 -13.90 -14.36 29.74
C ALA A 9 -12.88 -13.41 29.07
N ARG A 10 -11.58 -13.55 29.37
CA ARG A 10 -10.53 -12.72 28.77
C ARG A 10 -10.26 -13.09 27.32
N VAL A 11 -10.28 -14.38 26.99
CA VAL A 11 -10.17 -14.86 25.60
C VAL A 11 -11.35 -14.34 24.77
N GLY A 12 -12.58 -14.43 25.29
CA GLY A 12 -13.77 -13.91 24.60
C GLY A 12 -13.69 -12.42 24.24
N VAL A 13 -13.17 -11.59 25.15
CA VAL A 13 -12.97 -10.16 24.89
C VAL A 13 -11.90 -9.91 23.81
N ASP A 14 -10.82 -10.69 23.81
CA ASP A 14 -9.76 -10.57 22.80
C ASP A 14 -10.25 -11.02 21.41
N LEU A 15 -11.09 -12.06 21.33
CA LEU A 15 -11.78 -12.46 20.10
C LEU A 15 -12.71 -11.36 19.59
N ALA A 16 -13.53 -10.77 20.47
CA ALA A 16 -14.45 -9.69 20.11
C ALA A 16 -13.72 -8.47 19.55
N VAL A 17 -12.58 -8.08 20.14
CA VAL A 17 -11.75 -6.98 19.61
C VAL A 17 -11.21 -7.29 18.21
N GLY A 18 -10.77 -8.54 17.98
CA GLY A 18 -10.32 -8.99 16.67
C GLY A 18 -11.44 -8.91 15.62
N ALA A 19 -12.64 -9.38 15.99
CA ALA A 19 -13.82 -9.34 15.13
C ALA A 19 -14.25 -7.90 14.80
N VAL A 20 -14.32 -7.01 15.80
CA VAL A 20 -14.64 -5.60 15.58
C VAL A 20 -13.62 -4.93 14.66
N ALA A 21 -12.33 -5.21 14.84
CA ALA A 21 -11.30 -4.67 13.97
C ALA A 21 -11.46 -5.14 12.51
N ALA A 22 -11.80 -6.41 12.29
CA ALA A 22 -12.10 -6.96 10.97
C ALA A 22 -13.33 -6.31 10.33
N LEU A 23 -14.41 -6.12 11.10
CA LEU A 23 -15.64 -5.47 10.63
C LEU A 23 -15.38 -4.02 10.23
N VAL A 24 -14.69 -3.24 11.08
CA VAL A 24 -14.33 -1.85 10.76
C VAL A 24 -13.47 -1.77 9.50
N ALA A 25 -12.50 -2.68 9.35
CA ALA A 25 -11.68 -2.76 8.15
C ALA A 25 -12.54 -3.02 6.90
N GLY A 26 -13.44 -4.01 6.96
CA GLY A 26 -14.38 -4.31 5.89
C GLY A 26 -15.28 -3.13 5.54
N SER A 27 -15.84 -2.43 6.53
CA SER A 27 -16.68 -1.24 6.29
C SER A 27 -15.91 -0.12 5.59
N VAL A 28 -14.67 0.15 6.01
CA VAL A 28 -13.81 1.15 5.35
C VAL A 28 -13.53 0.75 3.90
N MET A 29 -13.24 -0.54 3.65
CA MET A 29 -13.02 -1.05 2.30
C MET A 29 -14.25 -0.85 1.40
N VAL A 30 -15.44 -1.17 1.91
CA VAL A 30 -16.71 -0.97 1.18
C VAL A 30 -16.92 0.51 0.85
N VAL A 31 -16.71 1.43 1.79
CA VAL A 31 -16.87 2.87 1.54
C VAL A 31 -15.88 3.37 0.49
N VAL A 32 -14.61 2.96 0.57
CA VAL A 32 -13.56 3.36 -0.37
C VAL A 32 -13.82 2.80 -1.76
N ALA A 33 -14.22 1.53 -1.86
CA ALA A 33 -14.57 0.89 -3.12
C ALA A 33 -15.82 1.53 -3.75
N ALA A 34 -16.88 1.75 -2.97
CA ALA A 34 -18.11 2.38 -3.44
C ALA A 34 -17.85 3.82 -3.91
N ALA A 35 -17.07 4.60 -3.16
CA ALA A 35 -16.71 5.96 -3.55
C ALA A 35 -15.87 5.97 -4.84
N GLY A 36 -14.88 5.08 -4.96
CA GLY A 36 -14.06 4.95 -6.17
C GLY A 36 -14.89 4.56 -7.39
N LEU A 37 -15.83 3.61 -7.24
CA LEU A 37 -16.73 3.17 -8.30
C LEU A 37 -17.76 4.24 -8.67
N ALA A 38 -18.35 4.93 -7.70
CA ALA A 38 -19.27 6.03 -7.95
C ALA A 38 -18.58 7.18 -8.71
N LEU A 39 -17.35 7.51 -8.33
CA LEU A 39 -16.53 8.50 -9.04
C LEU A 39 -16.17 8.08 -10.47
N LEU A 40 -16.12 6.78 -10.75
CA LEU A 40 -15.94 6.22 -12.11
C LEU A 40 -17.26 6.16 -12.91
N GLY A 41 -18.36 6.68 -12.36
CA GLY A 41 -19.67 6.60 -12.97
C GLY A 41 -20.22 5.18 -13.03
N ALA A 42 -19.89 4.32 -12.07
CA ALA A 42 -20.41 2.94 -12.04
C ALA A 42 -21.93 2.88 -11.76
N ASP A 43 -22.52 4.00 -11.31
CA ASP A 43 -23.96 4.17 -11.06
C ASP A 43 -24.79 3.97 -12.33
N ARG A 44 -24.23 4.36 -13.49
CA ARG A 44 -24.87 4.16 -14.80
C ARG A 44 -25.09 2.69 -15.18
N TYR A 45 -24.46 1.75 -14.47
CA TYR A 45 -24.59 0.31 -14.70
C TYR A 45 -25.54 -0.39 -13.70
N GLY A 46 -26.19 0.35 -12.78
CA GLY A 46 -27.25 -0.19 -11.91
C GLY A 46 -26.79 -1.16 -10.80
N ALA A 47 -25.51 -1.54 -10.75
CA ALA A 47 -25.00 -2.60 -9.86
C ALA A 47 -23.88 -2.14 -8.90
N ILE A 48 -23.88 -0.88 -8.44
CA ILE A 48 -22.82 -0.34 -7.56
C ILE A 48 -22.57 -1.24 -6.33
N GLY A 49 -23.63 -1.77 -5.71
CA GLY A 49 -23.51 -2.62 -4.53
C GLY A 49 -22.70 -3.89 -4.80
N GLU A 50 -23.05 -4.60 -5.87
CA GLU A 50 -22.41 -5.86 -6.29
C GLU A 50 -20.98 -5.62 -6.76
N LEU A 51 -20.76 -4.56 -7.55
CA LEU A 51 -19.42 -4.14 -7.98
C LEU A 51 -18.53 -3.78 -6.78
N THR A 52 -19.10 -3.15 -5.75
CA THR A 52 -18.38 -2.82 -4.52
C THR A 52 -17.98 -4.08 -3.75
N VAL A 53 -18.90 -5.04 -3.60
CA VAL A 53 -18.61 -6.33 -2.95
C VAL A 53 -17.55 -7.09 -3.72
N GLY A 54 -17.67 -7.15 -5.05
CA GLY A 54 -16.67 -7.77 -5.93
C GLY A 54 -15.30 -7.11 -5.80
N ALA A 55 -15.23 -5.77 -5.77
CA ALA A 55 -13.99 -5.03 -5.57
C ALA A 55 -13.35 -5.30 -4.20
N VAL A 56 -14.14 -5.38 -3.13
CA VAL A 56 -13.64 -5.71 -1.78
C VAL A 56 -13.14 -7.16 -1.72
N LEU A 57 -13.88 -8.11 -2.29
CA LEU A 57 -13.45 -9.51 -2.37
C LEU A 57 -12.17 -9.65 -3.18
N LEU A 58 -12.05 -8.95 -4.32
CA LEU A 58 -10.83 -8.87 -5.14
C LEU A 58 -9.66 -8.29 -4.33
N ALA A 59 -9.89 -7.22 -3.56
CA ALA A 59 -8.85 -6.60 -2.72
C ALA A 59 -8.32 -7.57 -1.66
N VAL A 60 -9.20 -8.34 -1.03
CA VAL A 60 -8.85 -9.22 0.09
C VAL A 60 -8.28 -10.56 -0.38
N SER A 61 -8.89 -11.18 -1.40
CA SER A 61 -8.51 -12.52 -1.87
C SER A 61 -7.46 -12.51 -2.99
N GLY A 62 -7.55 -11.55 -3.91
CA GLY A 62 -6.64 -11.40 -5.03
C GLY A 62 -6.93 -12.19 -6.29
N ALA A 63 -8.05 -12.91 -6.39
CA ALA A 63 -8.41 -13.60 -7.62
C ALA A 63 -9.91 -13.86 -7.71
N ALA A 64 -10.57 -13.32 -8.75
CA ALA A 64 -11.91 -13.71 -9.16
C ALA A 64 -11.84 -14.53 -10.45
N GLU A 65 -12.75 -15.48 -10.62
CA GLU A 65 -13.08 -16.02 -11.94
C GLU A 65 -14.25 -15.19 -12.48
N LEU A 66 -14.16 -14.72 -13.72
CA LEU A 66 -15.29 -14.11 -14.44
C LEU A 66 -15.75 -15.12 -15.46
N SER A 67 -16.99 -15.58 -15.39
CA SER A 67 -17.64 -16.28 -16.48
C SER A 67 -18.64 -15.33 -17.14
N THR A 68 -18.84 -15.46 -18.44
CA THR A 68 -19.88 -14.72 -19.16
C THR A 68 -20.74 -15.69 -19.93
N THR A 69 -22.05 -15.59 -19.81
CA THR A 69 -22.99 -16.37 -20.61
C THR A 69 -23.86 -15.42 -21.39
N ALA A 70 -23.77 -15.46 -22.72
CA ALA A 70 -24.71 -14.75 -23.59
C ALA A 70 -25.92 -15.66 -23.82
N ASP A 71 -27.12 -15.19 -23.44
CA ASP A 71 -28.36 -15.93 -23.69
C ASP A 71 -28.60 -16.05 -25.20
N GLY A 72 -28.43 -17.28 -25.73
CA GLY A 72 -28.76 -17.64 -27.11
C GLY A 72 -27.62 -18.11 -28.00
N ALA A 73 -26.36 -18.09 -27.55
CA ALA A 73 -25.21 -18.61 -28.32
C ALA A 73 -24.32 -19.55 -27.47
N PRO A 74 -23.67 -20.58 -28.05
CA PRO A 74 -22.80 -21.52 -27.33
C PRO A 74 -21.42 -20.92 -26.96
N VAL A 75 -21.38 -19.60 -26.74
CA VAL A 75 -20.16 -18.87 -26.37
C VAL A 75 -20.23 -18.61 -24.87
N THR A 76 -19.76 -19.57 -24.10
CA THR A 76 -19.54 -19.41 -22.66
C THR A 76 -18.16 -18.83 -22.44
N GLY A 77 -18.08 -17.54 -22.10
CA GLY A 77 -16.83 -16.91 -21.71
C GLY A 77 -16.36 -17.43 -20.34
N GLN A 78 -15.11 -17.86 -20.20
CA GLN A 78 -14.48 -18.07 -18.89
C GLN A 78 -13.14 -17.34 -18.89
N GLY A 79 -12.98 -16.45 -17.91
CA GLY A 79 -11.81 -15.61 -17.64
C GLY A 79 -11.47 -15.58 -16.16
N MET A 80 -10.25 -15.14 -15.82
CA MET A 80 -9.76 -15.11 -14.44
C MET A 80 -9.14 -13.75 -14.12
N VAL A 81 -9.93 -12.80 -13.65
CA VAL A 81 -9.40 -11.48 -13.27
C VAL A 81 -8.69 -11.58 -11.90
N ARG A 82 -7.36 -11.46 -11.87
CA ARG A 82 -6.59 -11.25 -10.63
C ARG A 82 -6.22 -9.78 -10.44
N PHE A 83 -7.21 -8.90 -10.47
CA PHE A 83 -6.98 -7.51 -10.10
C PHE A 83 -7.09 -7.34 -8.59
N ARG A 84 -6.05 -6.83 -7.94
CA ARG A 84 -6.14 -6.40 -6.53
C ARG A 84 -6.31 -4.89 -6.50
N PRO A 85 -7.51 -4.34 -6.19
CA PRO A 85 -7.68 -2.93 -5.90
C PRO A 85 -6.96 -2.61 -4.59
N LEU A 86 -5.65 -2.35 -4.70
CA LEU A 86 -4.77 -2.11 -3.57
C LEU A 86 -5.17 -0.88 -2.77
N GLY A 87 -5.82 0.12 -3.37
CA GLY A 87 -6.41 1.23 -2.62
C GLY A 87 -7.35 0.75 -1.51
N VAL A 88 -8.23 -0.16 -1.88
CA VAL A 88 -9.19 -0.80 -0.99
C VAL A 88 -8.46 -1.70 0.00
N ALA A 89 -7.53 -2.55 -0.47
CA ALA A 89 -6.75 -3.43 0.40
C ALA A 89 -5.90 -2.67 1.43
N VAL A 90 -5.24 -1.58 1.04
CA VAL A 90 -4.37 -0.79 1.92
C VAL A 90 -5.20 -0.02 2.94
N THR A 91 -6.33 0.56 2.54
CA THR A 91 -7.22 1.27 3.48
C THR A 91 -7.82 0.31 4.52
N GLY A 92 -8.26 -0.88 4.11
CA GLY A 92 -8.65 -1.95 5.04
C GLY A 92 -7.53 -2.34 5.99
N ALA A 93 -6.30 -2.47 5.49
CA ALA A 93 -5.14 -2.85 6.28
C ALA A 93 -4.77 -1.80 7.34
N VAL A 94 -4.84 -0.52 6.96
CA VAL A 94 -4.62 0.62 7.87
C VAL A 94 -5.69 0.65 8.95
N ALA A 95 -6.98 0.53 8.57
CA ALA A 95 -8.10 0.49 9.49
C ALA A 95 -7.96 -0.66 10.50
N LEU A 96 -7.73 -1.89 10.01
CA LEU A 96 -7.59 -3.10 10.82
C LEU A 96 -6.56 -2.91 11.94
N GLY A 97 -5.33 -2.54 11.58
CA GLY A 97 -4.31 -2.43 12.60
C GLY A 97 -4.34 -1.12 13.37
N SER A 98 -5.03 -0.06 12.91
CA SER A 98 -5.28 1.12 13.73
C SER A 98 -6.16 0.79 14.93
N VAL A 99 -7.22 0.00 14.73
CA VAL A 99 -8.12 -0.47 15.79
C VAL A 99 -7.37 -1.39 16.74
N LEU A 100 -6.64 -2.38 16.22
CA LEU A 100 -5.86 -3.30 17.05
C LEU A 100 -4.73 -2.60 17.83
N ALA A 101 -4.04 -1.64 17.20
CA ALA A 101 -3.01 -0.84 17.87
C ALA A 101 -3.62 0.07 18.93
N GLY A 102 -4.79 0.64 18.69
CA GLY A 102 -5.57 1.39 19.68
C GLY A 102 -5.89 0.51 20.88
N ALA A 103 -6.48 -0.66 20.66
CA ALA A 103 -6.82 -1.62 21.71
C ALA A 103 -5.59 -2.11 22.51
N ALA A 104 -4.40 -2.14 21.91
CA ALA A 104 -3.15 -2.47 22.59
C ALA A 104 -2.57 -1.30 23.40
N ARG A 105 -2.98 -0.04 23.18
CA ARG A 105 -2.51 1.10 23.97
C ARG A 105 -3.15 1.16 25.35
N TRP A 106 -4.39 0.68 25.48
CA TRP A 106 -5.21 0.80 26.69
C TRP A 106 -5.07 -0.37 27.67
N ARG A 107 -4.48 -1.49 27.25
CA ARG A 107 -4.27 -2.68 28.09
C ARG A 107 -2.85 -3.17 27.89
N SER A 108 -2.11 -3.47 28.96
CA SER A 108 -0.81 -4.14 28.87
C SER A 108 -1.01 -5.54 28.26
N ALA A 109 -0.96 -5.60 26.93
CA ALA A 109 -1.14 -6.83 26.20
C ALA A 109 0.14 -7.65 26.35
N SER A 110 0.04 -8.82 26.97
CA SER A 110 1.08 -9.84 26.91
C SER A 110 1.10 -10.49 25.52
N LEU A 111 2.24 -11.09 25.14
CA LEU A 111 2.44 -11.79 23.86
C LEU A 111 1.29 -12.72 23.47
N PRO A 112 0.80 -13.59 24.38
CA PRO A 112 -0.29 -14.51 24.08
C PRO A 112 -1.61 -13.79 23.71
N ARG A 113 -1.88 -12.63 24.30
CA ARG A 113 -3.14 -11.89 24.04
C ARG A 113 -3.13 -11.24 22.67
N TRP A 114 -1.99 -10.71 22.26
CA TRP A 114 -1.89 -10.11 20.93
C TRP A 114 -2.00 -11.15 19.83
N THR A 115 -1.36 -12.31 20.00
CA THR A 115 -1.48 -13.41 19.04
C THR A 115 -2.92 -13.89 18.94
N ILE A 116 -3.66 -14.03 20.05
CA ILE A 116 -5.09 -14.40 20.01
C ILE A 116 -5.90 -13.37 19.22
N ARG A 117 -5.74 -12.07 19.47
CA ARG A 117 -6.45 -11.00 18.74
C ARG A 117 -6.13 -11.00 17.25
N ALA A 118 -4.85 -11.15 16.91
CA ALA A 118 -4.36 -11.19 15.55
C ALA A 118 -4.92 -12.40 14.80
N THR A 119 -4.82 -13.60 15.39
CA THR A 119 -5.37 -14.83 14.83
C THR A 119 -6.89 -14.74 14.67
N ALA A 120 -7.60 -14.19 15.65
CA ALA A 120 -9.05 -13.99 15.56
C ALA A 120 -9.43 -13.06 14.39
N ALA A 121 -8.71 -11.95 14.21
CA ALA A 121 -8.94 -11.05 13.08
C ALA A 121 -8.70 -11.76 11.73
N VAL A 122 -7.63 -12.54 11.60
CA VAL A 122 -7.35 -13.34 10.38
C VAL A 122 -8.48 -14.33 10.12
N ILE A 123 -8.90 -15.08 11.15
CA ILE A 123 -9.97 -16.07 11.02
C ILE A 123 -11.27 -15.40 10.62
N VAL A 124 -11.67 -14.30 11.27
CA VAL A 124 -12.92 -13.60 10.94
C VAL A 124 -12.88 -13.07 9.50
N VAL A 125 -11.78 -12.46 9.06
CA VAL A 125 -11.63 -12.00 7.68
C VAL A 125 -11.73 -13.18 6.69
N ALA A 126 -11.05 -14.29 6.95
CA ALA A 126 -11.08 -15.47 6.10
C ALA A 126 -12.47 -16.12 6.05
N VAL A 127 -13.14 -16.24 7.20
CA VAL A 127 -14.49 -16.80 7.30
C VAL A 127 -15.49 -15.91 6.59
N VAL A 128 -15.50 -14.60 6.84
CA VAL A 128 -16.44 -13.66 6.20
C VAL A 128 -16.25 -13.67 4.68
N ALA A 129 -15.00 -13.61 4.21
CA ALA A 129 -14.71 -13.70 2.78
C ALA A 129 -15.20 -15.03 2.18
N GLY A 130 -14.92 -16.14 2.86
CA GLY A 130 -15.38 -17.47 2.44
C GLY A 130 -16.90 -17.61 2.43
N THR A 131 -17.61 -17.08 3.44
CA THR A 131 -19.08 -17.13 3.51
C THR A 131 -19.74 -16.25 2.48
N VAL A 132 -19.20 -15.04 2.22
CA VAL A 132 -19.73 -14.16 1.17
C VAL A 132 -19.55 -14.81 -0.20
N SER A 133 -18.41 -15.45 -0.46
CA SER A 133 -18.22 -16.25 -1.68
C SER A 133 -19.17 -17.46 -1.74
N ALA A 134 -19.37 -18.19 -0.65
CA ALA A 134 -20.19 -19.41 -0.63
C ALA A 134 -21.70 -19.16 -0.71
N THR A 135 -22.19 -18.00 -0.26
CA THR A 135 -23.62 -17.66 -0.23
C THR A 135 -24.16 -17.16 -1.57
N GLY A 136 -23.32 -17.08 -2.61
CA GLY A 136 -23.76 -16.64 -3.94
C GLY A 136 -24.08 -15.15 -4.03
N VAL A 137 -23.95 -14.37 -2.94
CA VAL A 137 -23.95 -12.90 -2.99
C VAL A 137 -22.83 -12.38 -3.91
N ALA A 138 -21.82 -13.21 -4.16
CA ALA A 138 -20.75 -12.94 -5.12
C ALA A 138 -20.97 -13.60 -6.51
N ASN A 139 -21.91 -14.55 -6.66
CA ASN A 139 -22.36 -15.06 -7.97
C ASN A 139 -23.45 -14.14 -8.56
N THR A 140 -23.32 -12.85 -8.33
CA THR A 140 -24.18 -11.83 -8.91
C THR A 140 -23.77 -11.65 -10.35
N THR A 141 -24.68 -12.03 -11.24
CA THR A 141 -24.60 -11.77 -12.66
C THR A 141 -24.86 -10.29 -12.90
N VAL A 142 -23.80 -9.50 -13.07
CA VAL A 142 -23.96 -8.09 -13.41
C VAL A 142 -24.26 -7.99 -14.90
N THR A 143 -25.46 -7.55 -15.24
CA THR A 143 -25.92 -7.31 -16.62
C THR A 143 -25.48 -5.92 -17.07
N ILE A 144 -24.47 -5.83 -17.94
CA ILE A 144 -24.02 -4.54 -18.48
C ILE A 144 -24.74 -4.26 -19.80
N ASN A 145 -25.86 -3.52 -19.74
CA ASN A 145 -26.77 -3.27 -20.88
C ASN A 145 -26.27 -2.22 -21.91
N GLN A 146 -24.95 -2.01 -22.03
CA GLN A 146 -24.39 -0.87 -22.80
C GLN A 146 -23.08 -1.19 -23.54
N VAL A 147 -22.74 -2.46 -23.74
CA VAL A 147 -21.52 -2.81 -24.53
C VAL A 147 -21.79 -2.67 -26.04
N ALA A 148 -23.02 -3.00 -26.49
CA ALA A 148 -23.57 -2.72 -27.81
C ALA A 148 -25.13 -2.81 -27.76
N PRO A 149 -25.88 -2.24 -28.74
CA PRO A 149 -27.34 -2.36 -28.76
C PRO A 149 -27.76 -3.83 -28.92
N GLY A 150 -28.39 -4.40 -27.89
CA GLY A 150 -28.91 -5.77 -27.91
C GLY A 150 -27.95 -6.86 -27.38
N GLU A 151 -26.75 -6.51 -26.90
CA GLU A 151 -25.86 -7.46 -26.22
C GLU A 151 -25.93 -7.30 -24.70
N GLU A 152 -26.32 -8.38 -24.02
CA GLU A 152 -26.30 -8.50 -22.57
C GLU A 152 -25.00 -9.19 -22.15
N LEU A 153 -24.05 -8.42 -21.62
CA LEU A 153 -22.83 -8.99 -21.04
C LEU A 153 -23.14 -9.41 -19.61
N LEU A 154 -23.38 -10.70 -19.41
CA LEU A 154 -23.48 -11.30 -18.09
C LEU A 154 -22.08 -11.50 -17.53
N ILE A 155 -21.76 -10.95 -16.36
CA ILE A 155 -20.52 -11.25 -15.65
C ILE A 155 -20.86 -12.05 -14.39
N ASP A 156 -20.61 -13.35 -14.42
CA ASP A 156 -20.67 -14.24 -13.27
C ASP A 156 -19.30 -14.26 -12.57
N LEU A 157 -19.26 -13.70 -11.37
CA LEU A 157 -18.05 -13.65 -10.57
C LEU A 157 -17.96 -14.94 -9.74
N GLY A 158 -17.32 -15.96 -10.29
CA GLY A 158 -17.05 -17.22 -9.60
C GLY A 158 -15.97 -17.06 -8.54
N TRP A 159 -16.29 -17.38 -7.28
CA TRP A 159 -15.32 -17.32 -6.18
C TRP A 159 -15.22 -18.68 -5.47
N PRO A 160 -14.18 -19.49 -5.76
CA PRO A 160 -13.96 -20.72 -4.99
C PRO A 160 -13.71 -20.37 -3.52
N PRO A 161 -14.62 -20.73 -2.59
CA PRO A 161 -14.65 -20.16 -1.24
C PRO A 161 -13.37 -20.45 -0.44
N LEU A 162 -12.76 -21.61 -0.67
CA LEU A 162 -11.49 -21.97 -0.05
C LEU A 162 -10.33 -21.08 -0.51
N ARG A 163 -10.22 -20.80 -1.81
CA ARG A 163 -9.16 -19.93 -2.35
C ARG A 163 -9.36 -18.48 -1.88
N THR A 164 -10.61 -18.00 -1.88
CA THR A 164 -10.94 -16.67 -1.36
C THR A 164 -10.55 -16.53 0.10
N ALA A 165 -10.91 -17.51 0.93
CA ALA A 165 -10.58 -17.53 2.36
C ALA A 165 -9.06 -17.58 2.61
N VAL A 166 -8.32 -18.38 1.84
CA VAL A 166 -6.85 -18.44 1.94
C VAL A 166 -6.21 -17.11 1.54
N GLY A 167 -6.61 -16.53 0.40
CA GLY A 167 -6.11 -15.23 -0.04
C GLY A 167 -6.38 -14.13 1.00
N ALA A 168 -7.60 -14.12 1.53
CA ALA A 168 -8.03 -13.21 2.60
C ALA A 168 -7.21 -13.36 3.88
N GLY A 169 -6.97 -14.60 4.29
CA GLY A 169 -6.15 -14.91 5.46
C GLY A 169 -4.70 -14.48 5.28
N LEU A 170 -4.13 -14.69 4.09
CA LEU A 170 -2.76 -14.25 3.75
C LEU A 170 -2.65 -12.73 3.76
N TRP A 171 -3.62 -12.01 3.18
CA TRP A 171 -3.67 -10.55 3.21
C TRP A 171 -3.76 -10.01 4.64
N ALA A 172 -4.65 -10.57 5.47
CA ALA A 172 -4.81 -10.18 6.86
C ALA A 172 -3.53 -10.47 7.67
N GLY A 173 -2.91 -11.63 7.45
CA GLY A 173 -1.64 -12.02 8.07
C GLY A 173 -0.51 -11.05 7.73
N ALA A 174 -0.33 -10.74 6.43
CA ALA A 174 0.68 -9.79 5.97
C ALA A 174 0.46 -8.38 6.55
N THR A 175 -0.79 -7.92 6.58
CA THR A 175 -1.18 -6.66 7.23
C THR A 175 -0.81 -6.64 8.70
N LEU A 176 -1.10 -7.72 9.44
CA LEU A 176 -0.81 -7.82 10.86
C LEU A 176 0.69 -7.86 11.12
N VAL A 177 1.48 -8.51 10.26
CA VAL A 177 2.95 -8.46 10.34
C VAL A 177 3.45 -7.03 10.14
N LEU A 178 2.95 -6.31 9.13
CA LEU A 178 3.31 -4.92 8.89
C LEU A 178 2.94 -4.02 10.08
N TRP A 179 1.74 -4.19 10.64
CA TRP A 179 1.31 -3.46 11.81
C TRP A 179 2.06 -3.85 13.07
N TRP A 180 2.43 -5.12 13.19
CA TRP A 180 3.30 -5.57 14.26
C TRP A 180 4.64 -4.85 14.21
N LEU A 181 5.24 -4.71 13.02
CA LEU A 181 6.45 -3.91 12.81
C LEU A 181 6.26 -2.41 13.16
N LEU A 182 5.08 -1.85 12.91
CA LEU A 182 4.76 -0.44 13.16
C LEU A 182 4.50 -0.10 14.65
N SER A 183 4.07 -1.06 15.45
CA SER A 183 3.64 -0.83 16.83
C SER A 183 4.78 -0.99 17.84
N GLN A 184 4.98 -0.02 18.73
CA GLN A 184 6.03 -0.10 19.77
C GLN A 184 5.56 -0.73 21.09
N ARG A 185 4.28 -1.08 21.21
CA ARG A 185 3.74 -1.67 22.44
C ARG A 185 3.44 -3.15 22.33
N LEU A 186 3.66 -3.74 21.15
CA LEU A 186 3.42 -5.17 20.99
C LEU A 186 4.60 -5.96 21.54
N PRO A 187 4.37 -6.84 22.50
CA PRO A 187 5.43 -7.68 23.03
C PRO A 187 5.93 -8.64 21.93
N GLY A 188 7.20 -9.00 21.99
CA GLY A 188 7.92 -9.78 20.98
C GLY A 188 9.12 -10.48 21.61
N PRO A 189 9.66 -11.55 21.02
CA PRO A 189 10.92 -12.12 21.47
C PRO A 189 12.01 -11.04 21.47
N ALA A 190 12.99 -11.13 22.37
CA ALA A 190 13.97 -10.05 22.60
C ALA A 190 14.68 -9.58 21.32
N GLY A 191 14.96 -10.51 20.39
CA GLY A 191 15.52 -10.20 19.07
C GLY A 191 14.57 -9.38 18.18
N ALA A 192 13.27 -9.70 18.19
CA ALA A 192 12.25 -8.96 17.45
C ALA A 192 12.06 -7.54 17.97
N VAL A 193 12.20 -7.31 19.28
CA VAL A 193 12.11 -5.95 19.85
C VAL A 193 13.23 -5.06 19.32
N ARG A 194 14.46 -5.59 19.23
CA ARG A 194 15.61 -4.87 18.66
C ARG A 194 15.42 -4.59 17.16
N LEU A 195 14.99 -5.60 16.40
CA LEU A 195 14.71 -5.44 14.98
C LEU A 195 13.60 -4.40 14.76
N ARG A 196 12.51 -4.48 15.53
CA ARG A 196 11.39 -3.55 15.39
C ARG A 196 11.78 -2.12 15.77
N ALA A 197 12.54 -1.93 16.84
CA ALA A 197 13.04 -0.60 17.21
C ALA A 197 13.87 0.02 16.07
N ALA A 198 14.61 -0.79 15.32
CA ALA A 198 15.38 -0.36 14.16
C ALA A 198 14.50 -0.09 12.91
N VAL A 199 13.53 -0.96 12.62
CA VAL A 199 12.74 -0.95 11.37
C VAL A 199 11.56 0.02 11.42
N ARG A 200 10.96 0.22 12.60
CA ARG A 200 9.76 1.02 12.80
C ARG A 200 9.81 2.47 12.30
N PRO A 201 10.88 3.27 12.54
CA PRO A 201 10.92 4.63 12.01
C PRO A 201 10.84 4.64 10.48
N ALA A 202 11.54 3.72 9.81
CA ALA A 202 11.52 3.54 8.37
C ALA A 202 10.13 3.13 7.86
N VAL A 203 9.52 2.09 8.45
CA VAL A 203 8.19 1.62 8.01
C VAL A 203 7.12 2.69 8.25
N ARG A 204 7.17 3.43 9.36
CA ARG A 204 6.24 4.55 9.59
C ARG A 204 6.38 5.62 8.53
N ALA A 205 7.60 5.96 8.19
CA ALA A 205 7.84 7.02 7.22
C ALA A 205 7.47 6.55 5.80
N LEU A 206 7.67 5.26 5.48
CA LEU A 206 7.19 4.65 4.24
C LEU A 206 5.68 4.71 4.13
N VAL A 207 4.95 4.35 5.20
CA VAL A 207 3.48 4.44 5.24
C VAL A 207 3.00 5.88 5.07
N VAL A 208 3.62 6.83 5.74
CA VAL A 208 3.28 8.26 5.59
C VAL A 208 3.58 8.76 4.19
N ALA A 209 4.72 8.39 3.62
CA ALA A 209 5.12 8.78 2.27
C ALA A 209 4.22 8.16 1.20
N ALA A 210 3.89 6.86 1.33
CA ALA A 210 2.95 6.18 0.45
C ALA A 210 1.56 6.79 0.53
N GLY A 211 1.07 7.10 1.74
CA GLY A 211 -0.23 7.77 1.93
C GLY A 211 -0.25 9.18 1.34
N ALA A 212 0.79 9.99 1.58
CA ALA A 212 0.90 11.33 1.01
C ALA A 212 1.03 11.30 -0.52
N GLY A 213 1.85 10.39 -1.06
CA GLY A 213 1.99 10.19 -2.51
C GLY A 213 0.68 9.74 -3.16
N THR A 214 -0.04 8.82 -2.52
CA THR A 214 -1.38 8.39 -2.98
C THR A 214 -2.34 9.58 -3.01
N GLY A 215 -2.38 10.39 -1.94
CA GLY A 215 -3.23 11.58 -1.89
C GLY A 215 -2.89 12.59 -2.99
N LEU A 216 -1.60 12.81 -3.25
CA LEU A 216 -1.15 13.69 -4.35
C LEU A 216 -1.58 13.15 -5.72
N VAL A 217 -1.45 11.85 -5.96
CA VAL A 217 -1.89 11.22 -7.22
C VAL A 217 -3.40 11.36 -7.42
N VAL A 218 -4.19 11.14 -6.36
CA VAL A 218 -5.64 11.31 -6.40
C VAL A 218 -6.02 12.77 -6.69
N VAL A 219 -5.41 13.74 -6.01
CA VAL A 219 -5.66 15.17 -6.26
C VAL A 219 -5.24 15.57 -7.67
N GLY A 220 -4.09 15.10 -8.15
CA GLY A 220 -3.61 15.37 -9.50
C GLY A 220 -4.52 14.77 -10.57
N ALA A 221 -4.95 13.52 -10.41
CA ALA A 221 -5.87 12.87 -11.32
C ALA A 221 -7.25 13.56 -11.32
N ALA A 222 -7.72 14.00 -10.14
CA ALA A 222 -8.93 14.79 -10.03
C ALA A 222 -8.84 16.12 -10.79
N ALA A 223 -7.69 16.81 -10.69
CA ALA A 223 -7.46 18.07 -11.38
C ALA A 223 -7.35 17.91 -12.91
N LEU A 224 -6.81 16.79 -13.39
CA LEU A 224 -6.57 16.56 -14.82
C LEU A 224 -7.73 15.88 -15.55
N ALA A 225 -8.43 14.96 -14.88
CA ALA A 225 -9.44 14.10 -15.50
C ALA A 225 -10.77 14.06 -14.71
N GLY A 226 -10.97 15.03 -13.80
CA GLY A 226 -12.23 15.18 -13.06
C GLY A 226 -12.52 14.02 -12.10
N ALA A 227 -13.81 13.76 -11.87
CA ALA A 227 -14.27 12.72 -10.96
C ALA A 227 -13.77 11.32 -11.38
N ASP A 228 -13.85 11.00 -12.68
CA ASP A 228 -13.41 9.71 -13.23
C ASP A 228 -11.91 9.46 -12.94
N GLY A 229 -11.08 10.48 -13.15
CA GLY A 229 -9.66 10.43 -12.82
C GLY A 229 -9.40 10.21 -11.33
N ALA A 230 -10.16 10.90 -10.47
CA ALA A 230 -10.06 10.73 -9.02
C ALA A 230 -10.45 9.30 -8.59
N GLY A 231 -11.53 8.75 -9.16
CA GLY A 231 -12.00 7.38 -8.88
C GLY A 231 -10.97 6.32 -9.31
N ALA A 232 -10.43 6.44 -10.53
CA ALA A 232 -9.38 5.56 -11.03
C ALA A 232 -8.13 5.62 -10.12
N ALA A 233 -7.69 6.83 -9.78
CA ALA A 233 -6.55 7.03 -8.90
C ALA A 233 -6.81 6.48 -7.49
N LEU A 234 -8.01 6.63 -6.93
CA LEU A 234 -8.31 6.15 -5.58
C LEU A 234 -8.20 4.62 -5.48
N LEU A 235 -8.51 3.89 -6.56
CA LEU A 235 -8.40 2.44 -6.64
C LEU A 235 -6.97 1.95 -6.97
N ALA A 236 -6.28 2.64 -7.88
CA ALA A 236 -5.00 2.18 -8.44
C ALA A 236 -3.75 2.91 -7.91
N ALA A 237 -3.88 4.11 -7.33
CA ALA A 237 -2.75 4.95 -6.97
C ALA A 237 -1.76 4.28 -6.02
N PRO A 238 -2.16 3.49 -5.01
CA PRO A 238 -1.17 2.82 -4.16
C PRO A 238 -0.30 1.82 -4.93
N THR A 239 -0.87 1.13 -5.91
CA THR A 239 -0.13 0.24 -6.82
C THR A 239 0.84 1.05 -7.67
N VAL A 240 0.35 2.13 -8.27
CA VAL A 240 1.14 2.99 -9.16
C VAL A 240 2.29 3.64 -8.40
N VAL A 241 2.02 4.20 -7.21
CA VAL A 241 3.05 4.83 -6.36
C VAL A 241 4.10 3.80 -5.95
N LEU A 242 3.71 2.58 -5.59
CA LEU A 242 4.67 1.53 -5.25
C LEU A 242 5.49 1.06 -6.46
N ALA A 243 4.84 0.84 -7.61
CA ALA A 243 5.50 0.47 -8.85
C ALA A 243 6.49 1.56 -9.28
N LEU A 244 6.06 2.82 -9.34
CA LEU A 244 6.93 3.96 -9.66
C LEU A 244 8.08 4.11 -8.67
N THR A 245 7.84 3.94 -7.37
CA THR A 245 8.89 4.01 -6.35
C THR A 245 9.93 2.92 -6.55
N THR A 246 9.50 1.69 -6.81
CA THR A 246 10.42 0.56 -7.00
C THR A 246 11.14 0.64 -8.34
N ILE A 247 10.49 1.08 -9.41
CA ILE A 247 11.11 1.37 -10.71
C ILE A 247 12.14 2.49 -10.57
N GLY A 248 11.83 3.57 -9.84
CA GLY A 248 12.76 4.66 -9.57
C GLY A 248 14.00 4.24 -8.78
N LEU A 249 13.89 3.14 -8.02
CA LEU A 249 15.00 2.48 -7.33
C LEU A 249 15.76 1.46 -8.20
N GLY A 250 15.38 1.30 -9.47
CA GLY A 250 15.99 0.37 -10.41
C GLY A 250 15.38 -1.04 -10.41
N ALA A 251 14.28 -1.27 -9.69
CA ALA A 251 13.53 -2.52 -9.83
C ALA A 251 12.89 -2.61 -11.22
N ARG A 252 12.73 -3.85 -11.69
CA ARG A 252 12.15 -4.17 -12.99
C ARG A 252 10.76 -4.76 -12.81
N TRP A 253 9.82 -4.29 -13.61
CA TRP A 253 8.44 -4.77 -13.64
C TRP A 253 8.12 -5.27 -15.05
N SER A 254 7.74 -6.53 -15.21
CA SER A 254 7.15 -6.96 -16.48
C SER A 254 5.68 -6.58 -16.48
N ILE A 255 5.21 -6.06 -17.61
CA ILE A 255 3.79 -5.90 -17.91
C ILE A 255 3.57 -6.80 -19.12
N SER A 256 2.90 -7.94 -18.93
CA SER A 256 2.37 -8.69 -20.07
C SER A 256 1.05 -8.06 -20.48
N LEU A 257 0.70 -8.05 -21.77
CA LEU A 257 -0.62 -7.66 -22.28
C LEU A 257 -1.07 -8.69 -23.32
N ASP A 258 -1.47 -9.89 -22.91
CA ASP A 258 -1.81 -10.95 -23.89
C ASP A 258 -3.29 -10.88 -24.33
N GLY A 259 -3.62 -11.43 -25.50
CA GLY A 259 -5.00 -11.52 -26.02
C GLY A 259 -5.47 -10.35 -26.90
N PRO A 260 -6.61 -10.46 -27.61
CA PRO A 260 -7.11 -9.48 -28.57
C PRO A 260 -7.34 -8.06 -28.03
N LEU A 261 -7.80 -7.88 -26.79
CA LEU A 261 -7.85 -6.56 -26.15
C LEU A 261 -6.45 -6.07 -25.77
N GLY A 262 -5.55 -6.98 -25.41
CA GLY A 262 -4.12 -6.70 -25.27
C GLY A 262 -3.56 -6.15 -26.58
N ALA A 263 -3.87 -6.80 -27.71
CA ALA A 263 -3.49 -6.35 -29.04
C ALA A 263 -4.09 -4.98 -29.42
N LEU A 264 -5.30 -4.63 -28.95
CA LEU A 264 -5.87 -3.30 -29.16
C LEU A 264 -5.17 -2.22 -28.32
N ILE A 265 -4.85 -2.53 -27.06
CA ILE A 265 -4.07 -1.63 -26.20
C ILE A 265 -2.65 -1.48 -26.78
N GLN A 266 -2.03 -2.57 -27.22
CA GLN A 266 -0.75 -2.55 -27.92
C GLN A 266 -0.84 -1.82 -29.26
N ALA A 267 -1.93 -1.91 -30.02
CA ALA A 267 -2.08 -1.15 -31.26
C ALA A 267 -2.10 0.36 -31.00
N ARG A 268 -2.64 0.78 -29.84
CA ARG A 268 -2.63 2.19 -29.42
C ARG A 268 -1.31 2.62 -28.76
N TRP A 269 -0.67 1.70 -28.05
CA TRP A 269 0.58 1.88 -27.32
C TRP A 269 1.49 0.66 -27.55
N PRO A 270 2.15 0.59 -28.72
CA PRO A 270 2.92 -0.61 -29.14
C PRO A 270 4.05 -0.95 -28.18
N GLU A 271 4.53 0.04 -27.44
CA GLU A 271 5.55 -0.06 -26.41
C GLU A 271 5.16 -1.02 -25.27
N LEU A 272 3.86 -1.15 -24.96
CA LEU A 272 3.33 -2.00 -23.86
C LEU A 272 3.32 -3.50 -24.17
N GLY A 273 3.62 -3.91 -25.41
CA GLY A 273 3.43 -5.28 -25.86
C GLY A 273 4.59 -6.24 -25.68
N ASP A 274 5.81 -5.75 -25.51
CA ASP A 274 6.94 -6.69 -25.35
C ASP A 274 7.02 -7.20 -23.92
N GLU A 275 7.23 -8.51 -23.78
CA GLU A 275 7.56 -9.21 -22.52
C GLU A 275 8.79 -8.63 -21.79
N GLN A 276 9.53 -7.74 -22.46
CA GLN A 276 10.65 -6.99 -21.92
C GLN A 276 10.24 -6.22 -20.65
N PRO A 277 10.94 -6.43 -19.53
CA PRO A 277 10.60 -5.77 -18.29
C PRO A 277 10.78 -4.25 -18.38
N TRP A 278 9.74 -3.53 -17.96
CA TRP A 278 9.74 -2.10 -17.74
C TRP A 278 10.70 -1.76 -16.60
N GLY A 279 11.75 -1.02 -16.96
CA GLY A 279 12.72 -0.43 -16.05
C GLY A 279 13.06 0.99 -16.50
N LEU A 280 13.93 1.67 -15.74
CA LEU A 280 14.34 3.05 -16.05
C LEU A 280 14.86 3.21 -17.48
N SER A 281 15.67 2.26 -17.96
CA SER A 281 16.23 2.28 -19.33
C SER A 281 15.17 2.19 -20.42
N ARG A 282 14.04 1.54 -20.15
CA ARG A 282 12.95 1.45 -21.11
C ARG A 282 12.09 2.71 -21.07
N LEU A 283 11.75 3.18 -19.86
CA LEU A 283 11.01 4.44 -19.68
C LEU A 283 11.74 5.65 -20.28
N THR A 284 13.09 5.68 -20.24
CA THR A 284 13.86 6.74 -20.91
C THR A 284 13.75 6.69 -22.43
N THR A 285 13.69 5.49 -23.00
CA THR A 285 13.68 5.28 -24.45
C THR A 285 12.30 5.53 -25.03
N GLU A 286 11.27 5.00 -24.37
CA GLU A 286 9.88 5.00 -24.88
C GLU A 286 9.16 6.32 -24.53
N LEU A 287 9.26 6.79 -23.28
CA LEU A 287 8.58 8.01 -22.81
C LEU A 287 9.48 9.25 -22.82
N GLY A 288 10.65 9.15 -23.45
CA GLY A 288 11.65 10.21 -23.56
C GLY A 288 12.23 10.70 -22.23
N THR A 289 12.81 11.91 -22.25
CA THR A 289 13.51 12.50 -21.09
C THR A 289 12.62 12.73 -19.87
N VAL A 290 11.29 12.72 -20.03
CA VAL A 290 10.34 12.94 -18.93
C VAL A 290 9.89 11.62 -18.29
N GLY A 291 9.89 10.52 -19.05
CA GLY A 291 9.43 9.21 -18.59
C GLY A 291 10.15 8.65 -17.38
N TRP A 292 11.46 8.90 -17.27
CA TRP A 292 12.26 8.47 -16.12
C TRP A 292 12.19 9.41 -14.92
N LEU A 293 11.86 10.69 -15.15
CA LEU A 293 11.78 11.69 -14.09
C LEU A 293 10.66 11.35 -13.12
N LEU A 294 9.53 10.87 -13.60
CA LEU A 294 8.38 10.54 -12.75
C LEU A 294 8.70 9.45 -11.69
N PRO A 295 9.19 8.24 -12.05
CA PRO A 295 9.52 7.22 -11.05
C PRO A 295 10.70 7.63 -10.18
N VAL A 296 11.73 8.30 -10.72
CA VAL A 296 12.88 8.76 -9.93
C VAL A 296 12.48 9.85 -8.95
N ALA A 297 11.65 10.82 -9.36
CA ALA A 297 11.12 11.84 -8.47
C ALA A 297 10.23 11.23 -7.38
N THR A 298 9.38 10.26 -7.74
CA THR A 298 8.55 9.53 -6.77
C THR A 298 9.41 8.83 -5.73
N ALA A 299 10.43 8.09 -6.17
CA ALA A 299 11.39 7.44 -5.29
C ALA A 299 12.14 8.46 -4.42
N ALA A 300 12.63 9.57 -4.99
CA ALA A 300 13.35 10.62 -4.27
C ALA A 300 12.48 11.29 -3.20
N VAL A 301 11.21 11.59 -3.49
CA VAL A 301 10.26 12.17 -2.54
C VAL A 301 9.96 11.18 -1.41
N VAL A 302 9.68 9.92 -1.74
CA VAL A 302 9.39 8.88 -0.73
C VAL A 302 10.62 8.64 0.16
N LEU A 303 11.80 8.46 -0.42
CA LEU A 303 13.03 8.22 0.33
C LEU A 303 13.49 9.45 1.11
N GLY A 304 13.35 10.65 0.53
CA GLY A 304 13.68 11.92 1.18
C GLY A 304 12.80 12.17 2.40
N THR A 305 11.48 11.97 2.27
CA THR A 305 10.55 12.07 3.40
C THR A 305 10.83 11.01 4.46
N VAL A 306 11.15 9.77 4.05
CA VAL A 306 11.56 8.68 4.94
C VAL A 306 12.80 9.02 5.75
N GLY A 307 13.87 9.42 5.04
CA GLY A 307 15.14 9.80 5.64
C GLY A 307 15.01 11.00 6.58
N TRP A 308 14.26 12.02 6.16
CA TRP A 308 14.05 13.23 6.97
C TRP A 308 13.26 12.96 8.25
N LEU A 309 12.16 12.19 8.17
CA LEU A 309 11.37 11.80 9.34
C LEU A 309 12.17 10.92 10.31
N ALA A 310 12.98 10.00 9.80
CA ALA A 310 13.86 9.16 10.62
C ALA A 310 14.92 10.02 11.34
N ALA A 311 15.56 10.95 10.63
CA ALA A 311 16.58 11.83 11.19
C ALA A 311 16.03 12.83 12.22
N ARG A 312 14.81 13.37 12.02
CA ARG A 312 14.17 14.31 12.98
C ARG A 312 13.95 13.71 14.37
N ARG A 313 13.61 12.42 14.46
CA ARG A 313 13.31 11.76 15.75
C ARG A 313 14.54 11.57 16.64
N ARG A 314 15.76 11.71 16.11
CA ARG A 314 17.01 11.63 16.89
C ARG A 314 17.32 12.88 17.73
N ARG A 315 16.48 13.92 17.67
CA ARG A 315 16.69 15.19 18.41
C ARG A 315 16.77 15.05 19.93
N GLY A 316 16.25 13.97 20.52
CA GLY A 316 16.18 13.84 21.99
C GLY A 316 17.38 13.20 22.70
N SER A 317 18.35 12.61 21.99
CA SER A 317 19.34 11.70 22.63
C SER A 317 20.82 12.12 22.47
N ALA A 318 21.10 13.28 21.87
CA ALA A 318 22.46 13.66 21.48
C ALA A 318 22.82 15.08 21.96
N SER A 319 22.90 15.25 23.27
CA SER A 319 23.58 16.38 23.92
C SER A 319 24.80 15.82 24.65
N GLY A 320 25.90 15.59 23.92
CA GLY A 320 27.14 15.10 24.50
C GLY A 320 28.31 15.11 23.50
N PRO A 321 29.56 15.03 23.98
CA PRO A 321 30.83 15.24 23.22
C PRO A 321 31.13 14.21 22.11
N ALA A 322 30.14 13.43 21.70
CA ALA A 322 30.22 12.28 20.81
C ALA A 322 30.22 12.64 19.30
N ALA A 323 30.85 13.75 18.89
CA ALA A 323 30.88 14.17 17.48
C ALA A 323 31.63 13.16 16.56
N ARG A 324 32.63 12.43 17.07
CA ARG A 324 33.29 11.31 16.34
C ARG A 324 32.44 10.04 16.25
N ILE A 325 31.53 9.81 17.20
CA ILE A 325 30.55 8.72 17.14
C ILE A 325 29.49 9.01 16.04
N GLY A 326 29.42 10.25 15.56
CA GLY A 326 28.51 10.69 14.50
C GLY A 326 28.58 9.85 13.22
N ARG A 327 29.77 9.52 12.69
CA ARG A 327 29.88 8.74 11.44
C ARG A 327 29.39 7.30 11.61
N VAL A 328 29.77 6.64 12.70
CA VAL A 328 29.33 5.27 13.01
C VAL A 328 27.82 5.24 13.26
N ALA A 329 27.28 6.27 13.93
CA ALA A 329 25.85 6.41 14.18
C ALA A 329 25.04 6.68 12.90
N VAL A 330 25.62 7.33 11.89
CA VAL A 330 25.04 7.54 10.56
C VAL A 330 25.05 6.23 9.77
N LEU A 331 26.21 5.57 9.63
CA LEU A 331 26.32 4.30 8.89
C LEU A 331 25.40 3.22 9.48
N ARG A 332 25.33 3.12 10.81
CA ARG A 332 24.42 2.18 11.48
C ARG A 332 22.95 2.49 11.19
N GLU A 333 22.58 3.75 11.03
CA GLU A 333 21.20 4.11 10.69
C GLU A 333 20.88 3.86 9.24
N SER A 334 21.78 4.22 8.33
CA SER A 334 21.64 3.90 6.91
C SER A 334 21.52 2.40 6.72
N ALA A 335 22.31 1.59 7.43
CA ALA A 335 22.20 0.13 7.41
C ALA A 335 20.85 -0.38 7.97
N ARG A 336 20.30 0.26 9.01
CA ARG A 336 18.98 -0.10 9.55
C ARG A 336 17.85 0.27 8.61
N LEU A 337 17.91 1.45 7.99
CA LEU A 337 16.96 1.90 6.98
C LEU A 337 17.02 1.02 5.73
N ALA A 338 18.22 0.67 5.28
CA ALA A 338 18.44 -0.30 4.22
C ALA A 338 17.80 -1.65 4.55
N GLY A 339 18.11 -2.23 5.70
CA GLY A 339 17.51 -3.51 6.12
C GLY A 339 15.99 -3.44 6.28
N ALA A 340 15.46 -2.32 6.77
CA ALA A 340 14.02 -2.12 6.91
C ALA A 340 13.31 -2.06 5.55
N LEU A 341 13.84 -1.30 4.61
CA LEU A 341 13.26 -1.15 3.27
C LEU A 341 13.45 -2.40 2.42
N ALA A 342 14.56 -3.12 2.60
CA ALA A 342 14.80 -4.42 1.99
C ALA A 342 13.76 -5.49 2.37
N VAL A 343 13.14 -5.37 3.54
CA VAL A 343 12.06 -6.28 3.96
C VAL A 343 10.68 -5.70 3.62
N ALA A 344 10.49 -4.39 3.83
CA ALA A 344 9.20 -3.75 3.65
C ALA A 344 8.78 -3.65 2.17
N LEU A 345 9.71 -3.38 1.25
CA LEU A 345 9.39 -3.25 -0.17
C LEU A 345 9.00 -4.59 -0.81
N PRO A 346 9.71 -5.72 -0.61
CA PRO A 346 9.24 -7.00 -1.10
C PRO A 346 7.88 -7.41 -0.52
N ALA A 347 7.65 -7.16 0.78
CA ALA A 347 6.35 -7.44 1.38
C ALA A 347 5.25 -6.60 0.72
N ALA A 348 5.52 -5.32 0.45
CA ALA A 348 4.61 -4.45 -0.26
C ALA A 348 4.40 -4.88 -1.72
N THR A 349 5.43 -5.36 -2.43
CA THR A 349 5.28 -5.82 -3.82
C THR A 349 4.59 -7.18 -3.93
N VAL A 350 4.73 -8.06 -2.94
CA VAL A 350 3.90 -9.28 -2.85
C VAL A 350 2.44 -8.91 -2.64
N LEU A 351 2.16 -7.92 -1.79
CA LEU A 351 0.79 -7.40 -1.63
C LEU A 351 0.29 -6.76 -2.93
N ALA A 352 1.18 -6.08 -3.65
CA ALA A 352 0.88 -5.34 -4.87
C ALA A 352 0.92 -6.14 -6.17
N HIS A 353 1.21 -7.44 -6.12
CA HIS A 353 1.08 -8.29 -7.29
C HIS A 353 -0.36 -8.20 -7.79
N ALA A 354 -0.51 -7.63 -8.98
CA ALA A 354 -1.77 -7.45 -9.68
C ALA A 354 -1.61 -8.14 -11.04
N GLY A 355 -2.52 -9.04 -11.37
CA GLY A 355 -2.56 -9.76 -12.65
C GLY A 355 -3.97 -9.77 -13.23
N LEU A 356 -4.36 -8.85 -14.08
CA LEU A 356 -5.69 -8.85 -14.69
C LEU A 356 -5.72 -9.85 -15.86
N GLN A 357 -6.30 -11.05 -15.72
CA GLN A 357 -6.45 -12.01 -16.83
C GLN A 357 -7.91 -12.15 -17.28
N LEU A 358 -8.35 -11.32 -18.22
CA LEU A 358 -9.60 -11.50 -18.95
C LEU A 358 -9.43 -12.59 -20.02
N ALA A 359 -10.28 -13.61 -20.02
CA ALA A 359 -10.36 -14.60 -21.10
C ALA A 359 -11.82 -14.77 -21.54
N VAL A 360 -11.99 -15.06 -22.82
CA VAL A 360 -13.28 -15.37 -23.46
C VAL A 360 -13.16 -16.78 -23.99
N ALA A 361 -13.98 -17.70 -23.47
CA ALA A 361 -14.16 -18.99 -24.11
C ALA A 361 -15.18 -18.89 -25.26
N VAL A 362 -14.81 -19.48 -26.39
CA VAL A 362 -15.68 -19.68 -27.54
C VAL A 362 -15.65 -21.18 -27.84
N PHE A 363 -16.82 -21.83 -27.85
CA PHE A 363 -16.96 -23.28 -28.11
C PHE A 363 -16.21 -24.20 -27.13
N GLY A 364 -16.22 -23.88 -25.83
CA GLY A 364 -15.53 -24.69 -24.81
C GLY A 364 -13.99 -24.59 -24.85
N SER A 365 -13.42 -23.75 -25.72
CA SER A 365 -12.00 -23.39 -25.72
C SER A 365 -11.82 -21.99 -25.15
N THR A 366 -11.12 -21.87 -24.01
CA THR A 366 -10.79 -20.58 -23.37
C THR A 366 -9.68 -19.87 -24.13
N VAL A 367 -10.01 -18.76 -24.78
CA VAL A 367 -9.02 -17.89 -25.44
C VAL A 367 -8.81 -16.65 -24.56
N PRO A 368 -7.60 -16.39 -24.03
CA PRO A 368 -7.34 -15.17 -23.27
C PRO A 368 -7.64 -13.92 -24.11
N MET A 369 -8.45 -12.99 -23.58
CA MET A 369 -8.89 -11.77 -24.24
C MET A 369 -7.98 -10.58 -23.88
N LEU A 370 -7.58 -10.45 -22.61
CA LEU A 370 -6.60 -9.48 -22.11
C LEU A 370 -5.89 -10.05 -20.87
N VAL A 371 -4.57 -10.27 -20.91
CA VAL A 371 -3.78 -10.70 -19.75
C VAL A 371 -2.79 -9.60 -19.38
N VAL A 372 -3.11 -8.79 -18.38
CA VAL A 372 -2.23 -7.80 -17.78
C VAL A 372 -1.54 -8.36 -16.55
N ASP A 373 -0.33 -8.91 -16.71
CA ASP A 373 0.43 -9.47 -15.59
C ASP A 373 1.52 -8.49 -15.16
N LEU A 374 1.40 -7.89 -13.96
CA LEU A 374 2.48 -7.11 -13.34
C LEU A 374 3.31 -7.99 -12.42
N ARG A 375 4.53 -8.33 -12.85
CA ARG A 375 5.47 -9.12 -12.04
C ARG A 375 6.75 -8.33 -11.76
N SER A 376 7.18 -8.36 -10.51
CA SER A 376 8.48 -7.85 -10.09
C SER A 376 9.33 -8.98 -9.53
N GLY A 377 10.62 -9.04 -9.90
CA GLY A 377 11.55 -9.96 -9.25
C GLY A 377 11.76 -9.56 -7.78
N LEU A 378 11.33 -10.39 -6.83
CA LEU A 378 11.39 -10.10 -5.38
C LEU A 378 12.80 -9.74 -4.91
N TRP A 379 13.81 -10.42 -5.46
CA TRP A 379 15.22 -10.13 -5.18
C TRP A 379 15.66 -8.76 -5.70
N GLY A 380 15.20 -8.37 -6.88
CA GLY A 380 15.46 -7.04 -7.43
C GLY A 380 14.84 -5.93 -6.58
N VAL A 381 13.61 -6.15 -6.10
CA VAL A 381 12.94 -5.22 -5.17
C VAL A 381 13.65 -5.16 -3.81
N ALA A 382 14.12 -6.30 -3.29
CA ALA A 382 14.88 -6.34 -2.04
C ALA A 382 16.22 -5.58 -2.17
N ALA A 383 16.94 -5.80 -3.27
CA ALA A 383 18.19 -5.09 -3.57
C ALA A 383 17.96 -3.58 -3.75
N ALA A 384 16.93 -3.20 -4.51
CA ALA A 384 16.46 -1.82 -4.65
C ALA A 384 16.13 -1.19 -3.29
N GLY A 385 15.50 -1.95 -2.38
CA GLY A 385 15.22 -1.51 -1.02
C GLY A 385 16.46 -1.33 -0.15
N LEU A 386 17.46 -2.20 -0.28
CA LEU A 386 18.75 -2.04 0.40
C LEU A 386 19.45 -0.75 -0.04
N VAL A 387 19.61 -0.58 -1.36
CA VAL A 387 20.31 0.58 -1.94
C VAL A 387 19.53 1.86 -1.66
N GLY A 388 18.22 1.85 -1.93
CA GLY A 388 17.32 2.98 -1.68
C GLY A 388 17.28 3.38 -0.22
N GLY A 389 17.23 2.41 0.70
CA GLY A 389 17.22 2.71 2.12
C GLY A 389 18.54 3.24 2.65
N ALA A 390 19.68 2.76 2.13
CA ALA A 390 20.98 3.32 2.45
C ALA A 390 21.08 4.79 1.98
N ALA A 391 20.67 5.07 0.74
CA ALA A 391 20.65 6.42 0.17
C ALA A 391 19.71 7.35 0.95
N ALA A 392 18.49 6.90 1.25
CA ALA A 392 17.52 7.64 2.07
C ALA A 392 18.09 8.03 3.44
N GLY A 393 18.78 7.10 4.10
CA GLY A 393 19.41 7.34 5.39
C GLY A 393 20.50 8.42 5.31
N LEU A 394 21.34 8.38 4.29
CA LEU A 394 22.40 9.38 4.07
C LEU A 394 21.80 10.76 3.74
N ILE A 395 20.89 10.83 2.77
CA ILE A 395 20.24 12.07 2.33
C ILE A 395 19.48 12.71 3.49
N GLY A 396 18.73 11.92 4.26
CA GLY A 396 17.98 12.40 5.42
C GLY A 396 18.86 13.04 6.49
N GLN A 397 20.05 12.49 6.73
CA GLN A 397 21.03 13.06 7.67
C GLN A 397 21.58 14.39 7.17
N VAL A 398 21.95 14.47 5.89
CA VAL A 398 22.45 15.71 5.27
C VAL A 398 21.39 16.82 5.35
N LEU A 399 20.14 16.52 4.98
CA LEU A 399 19.03 17.48 5.05
C LEU A 399 18.80 18.01 6.48
N VAL A 400 18.84 17.14 7.49
CA VAL A 400 18.69 17.58 8.88
C VAL A 400 19.84 18.47 9.34
N GLU A 401 21.07 18.19 8.92
CA GLU A 401 22.22 19.02 9.26
C GLU A 401 22.19 20.38 8.55
N LEU A 402 21.77 20.42 7.28
CA LEU A 402 21.56 21.67 6.55
C LEU A 402 20.50 22.55 7.22
N VAL A 403 19.35 21.99 7.58
CA VAL A 403 18.30 22.72 8.31
C VAL A 403 18.81 23.23 9.67
N ARG A 404 19.69 22.47 10.35
CA ARG A 404 20.31 22.92 11.61
C ARG A 404 21.30 24.06 11.41
N ARG A 405 22.10 24.01 10.34
CA ARG A 405 23.03 25.11 10.01
C ARG A 405 22.25 26.38 9.71
N ALA A 406 21.21 26.28 8.90
CA ALA A 406 20.32 27.39 8.57
C ALA A 406 19.60 27.98 9.80
N ARG A 407 19.16 27.14 10.76
CA ARG A 407 18.53 27.63 11.99
C ARG A 407 19.54 28.32 12.92
N ARG A 408 20.76 27.80 13.01
CA ARG A 408 21.84 28.41 13.83
C ARG A 408 22.29 29.76 13.28
N SER A 409 22.42 29.90 11.95
CA SER A 409 22.74 31.19 11.34
C SER A 409 21.64 32.21 11.59
N ARG A 410 20.36 31.83 11.50
CA ARG A 410 19.23 32.72 11.79
C ARG A 410 19.19 33.20 13.24
N LEU A 411 19.48 32.32 14.21
CA LEU A 411 19.53 32.70 15.62
C LEU A 411 20.68 33.68 15.92
N ARG A 412 21.86 33.48 15.31
CA ARG A 412 22.99 34.41 15.47
C ARG A 412 22.71 35.79 14.90
N ILE A 413 21.96 35.87 13.79
CA ILE A 413 21.55 37.15 13.21
C ILE A 413 20.60 37.88 14.16
N LEU A 414 19.65 37.17 14.77
CA LEU A 414 18.74 37.75 15.75
C LEU A 414 19.46 38.19 17.03
N GLU A 415 20.40 37.39 17.55
CA GLU A 415 21.22 37.74 18.71
C GLU A 415 22.13 38.95 18.44
N ALA A 416 22.63 39.11 17.21
CA ALA A 416 23.42 40.27 16.82
C ALA A 416 22.58 41.55 16.71
N ASP A 417 21.33 41.43 16.24
CA ASP A 417 20.38 42.54 16.13
C ASP A 417 19.89 43.01 17.51
N ASP A 418 19.60 42.05 18.42
CA ASP A 418 19.23 42.33 19.81
C ASP A 418 20.39 42.96 20.60
N GLY A 419 21.64 42.56 20.33
CA GLY A 419 22.83 43.16 20.93
C GLY A 419 23.08 44.60 20.48
N ALA A 420 22.90 44.88 19.19
CA ALA A 420 23.07 46.23 18.64
C ALA A 420 22.03 47.24 19.19
N GLY A 421 20.78 46.81 19.35
CA GLY A 421 19.72 47.66 19.90
C GLY A 421 19.81 47.91 21.42
N ALA A 422 20.55 47.08 22.17
CA ALA A 422 20.75 47.24 23.61
C ALA A 422 21.81 48.31 23.94
N ASP A 423 22.86 48.42 23.12
CA ASP A 423 23.92 49.43 23.31
C ASP A 423 23.39 50.86 23.03
N GLU A 424 22.50 51.05 22.06
CA GLU A 424 21.91 52.36 21.76
C GLU A 424 20.98 52.85 22.89
N ARG A 425 20.22 51.97 23.55
CA ARG A 425 19.35 52.36 24.69
C ARG A 425 20.11 52.59 25.99
N GLY A 426 21.28 51.96 26.16
CA GLY A 426 22.16 52.20 27.30
C GLY A 426 22.86 53.55 27.25
N ALA A 427 23.10 54.09 26.05
CA ALA A 427 23.69 55.41 25.85
C ALA A 427 22.73 56.55 26.21
N ASP A 428 21.42 56.39 25.98
CA ASP A 428 20.42 57.46 26.15
C ASP A 428 19.98 57.67 27.61
N VAL A 429 20.24 56.72 28.52
CA VAL A 429 19.84 56.81 29.94
C VAL A 429 20.92 57.45 30.83
N ARG A 430 22.10 57.77 30.28
CA ARG A 430 23.19 58.47 30.99
C ARG A 430 23.37 59.94 30.58
N GLY A 431 22.44 60.49 29.79
CA GLY A 431 22.39 61.90 29.42
C GLY A 431 21.67 62.76 30.44
#